data_AF-A0AAD6GNR9-F1
#
_entry.id   AF-A0AAD6GNR9-F1
#
_cell.length_a   1.000
_cell.length_b   1.000
_cell.length_c   1.000
_cell.angle_alpha   90.00
_cell.angle_beta   90.00
_cell.angle_gamma   90.00
#
_symmetry.space_group_name_H-M   'P 1'
#
loop_
_entity.id
_entity.type
_entity.pdbx_description
1 polymer ?
#
loop_
_entity_poly.entity_id
_entity_poly.type
_entity_poly.pdbx_seq_one_letter_code
_entity_poly.pdbx_strand_id
1 'polypeptide(L)'
;MLGLSKTPIPFRAQNLILQTLQRRLEFCAFRFVHRWLPLQSLAVGWTCPEALELHRVLKFVTKHRSKISCEEVWKNIESLQDLRDSVASIRHAAVHRLPQDRDSLLQMNRAAVKFCLCVDDGPETESLCRLFWFLQKILPKSSVAPMPTEQRPSQHIQQVTPAPHKRRNTRPSEYSDGMARLTGCVEMVFVAEVERFLQTELL
;
A
#
# COMPACT_ATOMS: atom_id res chain seq x y z
N MET A 1 13.98 14.18 -27.80
CA MET A 1 13.70 14.02 -26.36
C MET A 1 12.19 13.95 -26.17
N LEU A 2 11.64 12.74 -26.04
CA LEU A 2 10.20 12.55 -25.78
C LEU A 2 9.97 12.72 -24.28
N GLY A 3 9.38 13.84 -23.88
CA GLY A 3 8.97 14.09 -22.51
C GLY A 3 7.82 13.15 -22.14
N LEU A 4 8.12 12.05 -21.48
CA LEU A 4 7.15 11.17 -20.84
C LEU A 4 6.64 11.85 -19.56
N SER A 5 5.78 12.84 -19.72
CA SER A 5 5.05 13.43 -18.60
C SER A 5 3.96 12.46 -18.14
N LYS A 6 4.06 12.02 -16.87
CA LYS A 6 2.96 11.44 -16.07
C LYS A 6 2.47 10.05 -16.50
N THR A 7 3.30 9.02 -16.41
CA THR A 7 2.78 7.65 -16.31
C THR A 7 2.29 7.40 -14.88
N PRO A 8 0.99 7.09 -14.67
CA PRO A 8 0.50 6.65 -13.38
C PRO A 8 1.16 5.31 -13.01
N ILE A 9 1.23 5.02 -11.70
CA ILE A 9 1.77 3.74 -11.24
C ILE A 9 0.84 2.63 -11.73
N PRO A 10 1.36 1.59 -12.41
CA PRO A 10 0.52 0.48 -12.87
C PRO A 10 -0.25 -0.15 -11.71
N PHE A 11 -1.57 -0.27 -11.88
CA PHE A 11 -2.49 -0.71 -10.81
C PHE A 11 -2.08 -2.04 -10.17
N ARG A 12 -1.67 -3.01 -11.00
CA ARG A 12 -1.19 -4.31 -10.52
C ARG A 12 0.05 -4.18 -9.64
N ALA A 13 1.04 -3.41 -10.08
CA ALA A 13 2.29 -3.22 -9.34
C ALA A 13 2.03 -2.54 -8.00
N GLN A 14 1.21 -1.50 -7.96
CA GLN A 14 0.82 -0.85 -6.71
C GLN A 14 0.14 -1.82 -5.74
N ASN A 15 -0.81 -2.62 -6.22
CA ASN A 15 -1.51 -3.58 -5.37
C ASN A 15 -0.57 -4.65 -4.82
N LEU A 16 0.40 -5.10 -5.61
CA LEU A 16 1.44 -6.03 -5.13
C LEU A 16 2.27 -5.40 -4.01
N ILE A 17 2.71 -4.15 -4.19
CA ILE A 17 3.46 -3.40 -3.17
C ILE A 17 2.64 -3.29 -1.88
N LEU A 18 1.39 -2.82 -1.98
CA LEU A 18 0.49 -2.63 -0.83
C LEU A 18 0.20 -3.94 -0.09
N GLN A 19 -0.05 -5.04 -0.82
CA GLN A 19 -0.24 -6.36 -0.22
C GLN A 19 1.02 -6.85 0.50
N THR A 20 2.20 -6.63 -0.07
CA THR A 20 3.45 -7.00 0.59
C THR A 20 3.67 -6.20 1.87
N LEU A 21 3.45 -4.88 1.83
CA LEU A 21 3.52 -4.04 3.03
C LEU A 21 2.54 -4.54 4.10
N GLN A 22 1.28 -4.78 3.72
CA GLN A 22 0.26 -5.28 4.65
C GLN A 22 0.68 -6.61 5.29
N ARG A 23 1.07 -7.61 4.49
CA ARG A 23 1.44 -8.95 4.99
C ARG A 23 2.64 -8.90 5.93
N ARG A 24 3.67 -8.13 5.58
CA ARG A 24 4.88 -7.99 6.41
C ARG A 24 4.57 -7.31 7.73
N LEU A 25 3.74 -6.27 7.72
CA LEU A 25 3.29 -5.62 8.96
C LEU A 25 2.46 -6.55 9.84
N GLU A 26 1.50 -7.27 9.25
CA GLU A 26 0.69 -8.26 9.95
C GLU A 26 1.55 -9.35 10.58
N PHE A 27 2.56 -9.84 9.85
CA PHE A 27 3.50 -10.83 10.35
C PHE A 27 4.37 -10.32 11.51
N CYS A 28 5.00 -9.15 11.37
CA CYS A 28 5.80 -8.54 12.43
C CYS A 28 4.97 -8.25 13.68
N ALA A 29 3.78 -7.68 13.50
CA ALA A 29 2.84 -7.40 14.59
C ALA A 29 2.40 -8.69 15.30
N PHE A 30 2.13 -9.75 14.54
CA PHE A 30 1.75 -11.05 15.09
C PHE A 30 2.86 -11.66 15.92
N ARG A 31 4.10 -11.71 15.39
CA ARG A 31 5.27 -12.21 16.12
C ARG A 31 5.50 -11.44 17.41
N PHE A 32 5.41 -10.11 17.34
CA PHE A 32 5.56 -9.25 18.50
C PHE A 32 4.50 -9.55 19.58
N VAL A 33 3.22 -9.57 19.18
CA VAL A 33 2.13 -9.82 20.11
C VAL A 33 2.19 -11.23 20.70
N HIS A 34 2.52 -12.25 19.92
CA HIS A 34 2.68 -13.62 20.43
C HIS A 34 3.89 -13.78 21.34
N ARG A 35 4.96 -13.01 21.13
CA ARG A 35 6.13 -13.02 22.02
C ARG A 35 5.80 -12.43 23.39
N TRP A 36 5.05 -11.34 23.44
CA TRP A 36 4.86 -10.56 24.68
C TRP A 36 3.50 -10.75 25.36
N LEU A 37 2.47 -11.14 24.62
CA LEU A 37 1.07 -11.25 25.08
C LEU A 37 0.38 -12.53 24.54
N PRO A 38 1.01 -13.73 24.64
CA PRO A 38 0.50 -14.94 23.98
C PRO A 38 -0.89 -15.36 24.46
N LEU A 39 -1.16 -15.29 25.77
CA LEU A 39 -2.46 -15.68 26.31
C LEU A 39 -3.56 -14.71 25.90
N GLN A 40 -3.25 -13.42 25.87
CA GLN A 40 -4.21 -12.37 25.51
C GLN A 40 -4.51 -12.40 24.01
N SER A 41 -3.52 -12.69 23.17
CA SER A 41 -3.68 -12.75 21.71
C SER A 41 -4.55 -13.93 21.30
N LEU A 42 -4.35 -15.08 21.93
CA LEU A 42 -5.19 -16.26 21.75
C LEU A 42 -6.63 -16.00 22.22
N ALA A 43 -6.81 -15.33 23.35
CA ALA A 43 -8.14 -15.01 23.88
C ALA A 43 -8.98 -14.10 22.96
N VAL A 44 -8.34 -13.29 22.12
CA VAL A 44 -9.02 -12.45 21.11
C VAL A 44 -9.06 -13.09 19.71
N GLY A 45 -8.63 -14.35 19.59
CA GLY A 45 -8.68 -15.11 18.34
C GLY A 45 -7.59 -14.76 17.33
N TRP A 46 -6.50 -14.11 17.72
CA TRP A 46 -5.37 -13.85 16.83
C TRP A 46 -4.49 -15.09 16.70
N THR A 47 -4.96 -16.04 15.89
CA THR A 47 -4.30 -17.33 15.63
C THR A 47 -3.34 -17.30 14.45
N CYS A 48 -3.47 -16.32 13.54
CA CYS A 48 -2.56 -16.10 12.42
C CYS A 48 -2.33 -14.58 12.15
N PRO A 49 -1.31 -14.20 11.37
CA PRO A 49 -1.04 -12.80 11.02
C PRO A 49 -2.23 -12.05 10.41
N GLU A 50 -2.98 -12.69 9.51
CA GLU A 50 -4.08 -12.07 8.77
C GLU A 50 -5.31 -11.80 9.67
N ALA A 51 -5.50 -12.63 10.70
CA ALA A 51 -6.53 -12.46 11.72
C ALA A 51 -6.26 -11.26 12.63
N LEU A 52 -5.01 -10.80 12.68
CA LEU A 52 -4.63 -9.62 13.42
C LEU A 52 -5.04 -8.37 12.64
N GLU A 53 -5.81 -7.51 13.31
CA GLU A 53 -6.22 -6.23 12.76
C GLU A 53 -5.17 -5.18 13.14
N LEU A 54 -4.33 -4.75 12.18
CA LEU A 54 -3.19 -3.86 12.45
C LEU A 54 -3.56 -2.59 13.26
N HIS A 55 -4.70 -1.97 12.95
CA HIS A 55 -5.19 -0.80 13.66
C HIS A 55 -5.59 -1.07 15.12
N ARG A 56 -5.85 -2.33 15.49
CA ARG A 56 -6.16 -2.76 16.87
C ARG A 56 -4.92 -3.14 17.68
N VAL A 57 -3.80 -3.48 17.04
CA VAL A 57 -2.58 -3.97 17.71
C VAL A 57 -2.12 -3.02 18.79
N LEU A 58 -1.97 -1.73 18.47
CA LEU A 58 -1.44 -0.76 19.44
C LEU A 58 -2.40 -0.59 20.62
N LYS A 59 -3.70 -0.47 20.36
CA LYS A 59 -4.72 -0.40 21.42
C LYS A 59 -4.69 -1.66 22.30
N PHE A 60 -4.54 -2.83 21.69
CA PHE A 60 -4.46 -4.11 22.39
C PHE A 60 -3.21 -4.20 23.27
N VAL A 61 -2.06 -3.79 22.75
CA VAL A 61 -0.79 -3.81 23.49
C VAL A 61 -0.85 -2.82 24.66
N THR A 62 -1.31 -1.58 24.43
CA THR A 62 -1.50 -0.59 25.50
C THR A 62 -2.46 -1.08 26.59
N LYS A 63 -3.57 -1.75 26.21
CA LYS A 63 -4.53 -2.32 27.18
C LYS A 63 -3.87 -3.35 28.11
N HIS A 64 -2.92 -4.12 27.61
CA HIS A 64 -2.25 -5.18 28.38
C HIS A 64 -0.87 -4.73 28.87
N ARG A 65 -0.68 -3.43 29.13
CA ARG A 65 0.62 -2.87 29.50
C ARG A 65 1.27 -3.55 30.69
N SER A 66 0.48 -3.84 31.71
CA SER A 66 0.94 -4.50 32.93
C SER A 66 1.45 -5.94 32.73
N LYS A 67 1.30 -6.52 31.53
CA LYS A 67 1.70 -7.90 31.21
C LYS A 67 3.05 -7.99 30.49
N ILE A 68 3.58 -6.89 29.96
CA ILE A 68 4.93 -6.87 29.36
C ILE A 68 5.91 -6.32 30.40
N SER A 69 6.84 -7.15 30.83
CA SER A 69 7.84 -6.81 31.86
C SER A 69 9.03 -6.00 31.35
N CYS A 70 9.19 -5.86 30.03
CA CYS A 70 10.32 -5.16 29.41
C CYS A 70 10.01 -3.67 29.17
N GLU A 71 10.75 -2.77 29.82
CA GLU A 71 10.55 -1.31 29.70
C GLU A 71 10.98 -0.76 28.32
N GLU A 72 12.04 -1.31 27.73
CA GLU A 72 12.52 -0.92 26.39
C GLU A 72 11.45 -1.15 25.33
N VAL A 73 10.73 -2.26 25.44
CA VAL A 73 9.59 -2.58 24.56
C VAL A 73 8.50 -1.52 24.68
N TRP A 74 8.27 -0.97 25.88
CA TRP A 74 7.28 0.10 26.08
C TRP A 74 7.67 1.42 25.41
N LYS A 75 8.96 1.79 25.47
CA LYS A 75 9.48 2.98 24.76
C LYS A 75 9.26 2.85 23.25
N ASN A 76 9.47 1.65 22.71
CA ASN A 76 9.20 1.38 21.30
C ASN A 76 7.71 1.46 20.97
N ILE A 77 6.82 0.93 21.82
CA ILE A 77 5.36 0.97 21.60
C ILE A 77 4.81 2.40 21.67
N GLU A 78 5.31 3.24 22.57
CA GLU A 78 4.90 4.65 22.63
C GLU A 78 5.23 5.37 21.30
N SER A 79 6.40 5.08 20.73
CA SER A 79 6.81 5.59 19.41
C SER A 79 5.91 5.08 18.25
N LEU A 80 5.20 3.96 18.44
CA LEU A 80 4.29 3.42 17.44
C LEU A 80 2.94 4.14 17.37
N GLN A 81 2.53 4.87 18.43
CA GLN A 81 1.21 5.51 18.45
C GLN A 81 1.03 6.49 17.30
N ASP A 82 2.09 7.23 16.96
CA ASP A 82 2.10 8.17 15.83
C ASP A 82 1.98 7.47 14.47
N LEU A 83 2.34 6.18 14.39
CA LEU A 83 2.28 5.39 13.17
C LEU A 83 0.92 4.70 12.97
N ARG A 84 0.04 4.71 13.98
CA ARG A 84 -1.23 3.96 13.96
C ARG A 84 -2.04 4.24 12.69
N ASP A 85 -2.25 5.51 12.37
CA ASP A 85 -3.11 5.90 11.27
C ASP A 85 -2.44 5.64 9.91
N SER A 86 -1.11 5.76 9.85
CA SER A 86 -0.32 5.40 8.65
C SER A 86 -0.33 3.89 8.39
N VAL A 87 -0.22 3.07 9.43
CA VAL A 87 -0.28 1.60 9.30
C VAL A 87 -1.70 1.15 8.96
N ALA A 88 -2.72 1.77 9.55
CA ALA A 88 -4.12 1.52 9.21
C ALA A 88 -4.43 1.89 7.74
N SER A 89 -3.86 2.99 7.24
CA SER A 89 -4.07 3.42 5.85
C SER A 89 -3.46 2.45 4.84
N ILE A 90 -2.34 1.78 5.16
CA ILE A 90 -1.76 0.71 4.31
C ILE A 90 -2.77 -0.41 4.10
N ARG A 91 -3.34 -0.95 5.20
CA ARG A 91 -4.36 -2.02 5.11
C ARG A 91 -5.59 -1.56 4.35
N HIS A 92 -6.08 -0.35 4.64
CA HIS A 92 -7.23 0.22 3.94
C HIS A 92 -6.98 0.34 2.44
N ALA A 93 -5.82 0.89 2.04
CA ALA A 93 -5.43 1.02 0.64
C ALA A 93 -5.27 -0.34 -0.06
N ALA A 94 -4.67 -1.33 0.62
CA ALA A 94 -4.48 -2.67 0.09
C ALA A 94 -5.81 -3.42 -0.13
N VAL A 95 -6.69 -3.41 0.88
CA VAL A 95 -7.99 -4.12 0.88
C VAL A 95 -8.94 -3.51 -0.15
N HIS A 96 -9.04 -2.18 -0.17
CA HIS A 96 -9.93 -1.48 -1.10
C HIS A 96 -9.26 -1.13 -2.44
N ARG A 97 -8.01 -1.54 -2.63
CA ARG A 97 -7.21 -1.34 -3.86
C ARG A 97 -7.21 0.12 -4.30
N LEU A 98 -7.01 1.03 -3.34
CA LEU A 98 -7.09 2.47 -3.57
C LEU A 98 -5.87 2.94 -4.36
N PRO A 99 -6.02 3.65 -5.49
CA PRO A 99 -4.91 4.26 -6.21
C PRO A 99 -4.05 5.14 -5.28
N GLN A 100 -2.74 5.01 -5.40
CA GLN A 100 -1.73 5.73 -4.64
C GLN A 100 -0.82 6.46 -5.61
N ASP A 101 -0.37 7.64 -5.21
CA ASP A 101 0.73 8.30 -5.89
C ASP A 101 2.09 7.83 -5.33
N ARG A 102 3.16 8.34 -5.95
CA ARG A 102 4.54 8.04 -5.55
C ARG A 102 4.77 8.35 -4.07
N ASP A 103 4.38 9.55 -3.65
CA ASP A 103 4.73 10.08 -2.34
C ASP A 103 3.98 9.31 -1.24
N SER A 104 2.72 8.96 -1.50
CA SER A 104 1.89 8.12 -0.64
C SER A 104 2.50 6.72 -0.46
N LEU A 105 2.92 6.06 -1.55
CA LEU A 105 3.56 4.73 -1.44
C LEU A 105 4.90 4.79 -0.68
N LEU A 106 5.72 5.81 -0.92
CA LEU A 106 6.99 5.99 -0.22
C LEU A 106 6.76 6.29 1.27
N GLN A 107 5.74 7.09 1.60
CA GLN A 107 5.38 7.40 2.97
C GLN A 107 4.83 6.17 3.70
N MET A 108 3.97 5.40 3.04
CA MET A 108 3.47 4.11 3.55
C MET A 108 4.61 3.13 3.82
N ASN A 109 5.56 3.00 2.90
CA ASN A 109 6.72 2.13 3.10
C ASN A 109 7.60 2.61 4.28
N ARG A 110 7.87 3.93 4.40
CA ARG A 110 8.58 4.48 5.57
C ARG A 110 7.86 4.18 6.89
N ALA A 111 6.54 4.34 6.92
CA ALA A 111 5.75 3.99 8.10
C ALA A 111 5.89 2.49 8.43
N ALA A 112 5.91 1.64 7.40
CA ALA A 112 6.12 0.21 7.58
C ALA A 112 7.50 -0.13 8.15
N VAL A 113 8.58 0.47 7.60
CA VAL A 113 9.95 0.32 8.12
C VAL A 113 10.04 0.74 9.59
N LYS A 114 9.51 1.92 9.92
CA LYS A 114 9.51 2.43 11.31
C LYS A 114 8.71 1.52 12.24
N PHE A 115 7.57 1.02 11.78
CA PHE A 115 6.77 0.08 12.56
C PHE A 115 7.58 -1.18 12.86
N CYS A 116 8.19 -1.78 11.84
CA CYS A 116 9.02 -2.97 11.99
C CYS A 116 10.19 -2.72 12.94
N LEU A 117 10.94 -1.62 12.83
CA LEU A 117 12.00 -1.25 13.77
C LEU A 117 11.54 -1.23 15.24
N CYS A 118 10.30 -0.81 15.51
CA CYS A 118 9.78 -0.78 16.87
C CYS A 118 9.33 -2.16 17.38
N VAL A 119 8.93 -3.09 16.50
CA VAL A 119 8.36 -4.39 16.89
C VAL A 119 9.26 -5.61 16.58
N ASP A 120 10.28 -5.46 15.74
CA ASP A 120 11.15 -6.54 15.25
C ASP A 120 12.53 -5.99 14.80
N ASP A 121 13.63 -6.62 15.20
CA ASP A 121 14.99 -6.07 15.01
C ASP A 121 15.85 -6.94 14.07
N GLY A 122 15.37 -7.21 12.86
CA GLY A 122 16.19 -7.93 11.89
C GLY A 122 15.66 -7.96 10.46
N PRO A 123 15.43 -9.16 9.89
CA PRO A 123 15.38 -9.35 8.43
C PRO A 123 14.23 -8.60 7.75
N GLU A 124 13.08 -8.47 8.41
CA GLU A 124 11.90 -7.85 7.79
C GLU A 124 12.05 -6.35 7.59
N THR A 125 12.65 -5.69 8.57
CA THR A 125 13.02 -4.28 8.49
C THR A 125 13.98 -4.05 7.32
N GLU A 126 14.97 -4.93 7.16
CA GLU A 126 15.96 -4.80 6.10
C GLU A 126 15.34 -4.97 4.71
N SER A 127 14.48 -5.98 4.53
CA SER A 127 13.78 -6.19 3.26
C SER A 127 12.83 -5.03 2.92
N LEU A 128 12.16 -4.44 3.91
CA LEU A 128 11.34 -3.23 3.71
C LEU A 128 12.20 -2.00 3.36
N CYS A 129 13.37 -1.84 3.98
CA CYS A 129 14.34 -0.81 3.60
C CYS A 129 14.80 -0.98 2.14
N ARG A 130 15.12 -2.20 1.71
CA ARG A 130 15.49 -2.48 0.32
C ARG A 130 14.34 -2.16 -0.63
N LEU A 131 13.10 -2.52 -0.25
CA LEU A 131 11.90 -2.14 -1.01
C LEU A 131 11.75 -0.62 -1.12
N PHE A 132 11.98 0.13 -0.04
CA PHE A 132 11.92 1.59 -0.07
C PHE A 132 12.87 2.18 -1.12
N TRP A 133 14.14 1.76 -1.11
CA TRP A 133 15.16 2.24 -2.06
C TRP A 133 14.84 1.83 -3.50
N PHE A 134 14.35 0.60 -3.69
CA PHE A 134 13.88 0.13 -4.98
C PHE A 134 12.75 1.01 -5.50
N LEU A 135 11.70 1.24 -4.71
CA LEU A 135 10.56 2.09 -5.08
C LEU A 135 10.99 3.54 -5.36
N GLN A 136 11.91 4.10 -4.57
CA GLN A 136 12.44 5.44 -4.86
C GLN A 136 13.09 5.52 -6.24
N LYS A 137 13.79 4.46 -6.66
CA LYS A 137 14.46 4.39 -7.96
C LYS A 137 13.47 4.23 -9.11
N ILE A 138 12.51 3.31 -8.98
CA ILE A 138 11.67 2.89 -10.11
C ILE A 138 10.39 3.71 -10.27
N LEU A 139 9.85 4.29 -9.18
CA LEU A 139 8.62 5.06 -9.28
C LEU A 139 8.87 6.31 -10.15
N PRO A 140 7.89 6.76 -10.95
CA PRO A 140 7.98 8.03 -11.66
C PRO A 140 8.05 9.19 -10.65
N LYS A 141 8.85 10.22 -10.94
CA LYS A 141 8.92 11.42 -10.08
C LYS A 141 7.66 12.27 -10.28
N SER A 142 7.07 12.73 -9.18
CA SER A 142 5.98 13.69 -9.19
C SER A 142 6.51 15.08 -9.58
N SER A 143 5.98 15.69 -10.64
CA SER A 143 6.02 17.16 -10.81
C SER A 143 4.63 17.69 -10.48
N VAL A 144 4.47 18.22 -9.27
CA VAL A 144 3.17 18.54 -8.66
C VAL A 144 2.52 19.78 -9.31
N ALA A 145 1.22 19.69 -9.56
CA ALA A 145 0.25 20.61 -8.96
C ALA A 145 -0.91 19.75 -8.42
N PRO A 146 -1.41 19.97 -7.19
CA PRO A 146 -2.57 19.24 -6.68
C PRO A 146 -3.79 19.70 -7.49
N MET A 147 -4.39 18.78 -8.25
CA MET A 147 -5.72 19.03 -8.80
C MET A 147 -6.73 18.93 -7.64
N PRO A 148 -7.66 19.88 -7.50
CA PRO A 148 -8.70 19.78 -6.47
C PRO A 148 -9.50 18.51 -6.70
N THR A 149 -9.69 17.75 -5.62
CA THR A 149 -10.61 16.62 -5.58
C THR A 149 -12.01 17.12 -5.96
N GLU A 150 -12.46 16.85 -7.18
CA GLU A 150 -13.87 17.02 -7.53
C GLU A 150 -14.69 16.07 -6.64
N GLN A 151 -15.25 16.65 -5.58
CA GLN A 151 -16.43 16.13 -4.92
C GLN A 151 -17.50 15.98 -6.00
N ARG A 152 -17.82 14.75 -6.41
CA ARG A 152 -18.99 14.49 -7.25
C ARG A 152 -20.25 14.94 -6.48
N PRO A 153 -21.01 15.94 -6.96
CA PRO A 153 -22.37 16.12 -6.50
C PRO A 153 -23.24 15.10 -7.23
N SER A 154 -24.05 14.36 -6.47
CA SER A 154 -25.11 13.51 -6.97
C SER A 154 -26.01 14.32 -7.91
N GLN A 155 -25.93 14.07 -9.22
CA GLN A 155 -26.85 14.68 -10.18
C GLN A 155 -28.11 13.83 -10.32
N HIS A 156 -29.21 14.48 -9.97
CA HIS A 156 -30.60 14.11 -10.15
C HIS A 156 -30.84 13.60 -11.57
N ILE A 157 -31.41 12.39 -11.68
CA ILE A 157 -31.96 11.86 -12.93
C ILE A 157 -33.09 12.80 -13.36
N GLN A 158 -32.96 13.43 -14.52
CA GLN A 158 -34.06 14.05 -15.23
C GLN A 158 -34.10 13.50 -16.66
N GLN A 159 -35.26 12.92 -16.98
CA GLN A 159 -35.56 12.18 -18.19
C GLN A 159 -35.57 13.11 -19.41
N VAL A 160 -34.92 12.70 -20.50
CA VAL A 160 -35.17 13.23 -21.85
C VAL A 160 -35.21 12.05 -22.83
N THR A 161 -36.28 12.01 -23.61
CA THR A 161 -36.71 11.01 -24.60
C THR A 161 -35.78 10.86 -25.82
N PRO A 162 -35.85 9.73 -26.57
CA PRO A 162 -34.90 9.44 -27.64
C PRO A 162 -35.37 9.93 -29.03
N ALA A 163 -34.44 10.44 -29.85
CA ALA A 163 -34.60 10.54 -31.30
C ALA A 163 -33.28 10.14 -32.02
N PRO A 164 -33.34 9.59 -33.25
CA PRO A 164 -32.33 8.66 -33.73
C PRO A 164 -31.30 9.24 -34.72
N HIS A 165 -30.21 8.47 -34.87
CA HIS A 165 -29.26 8.42 -35.99
C HIS A 165 -28.15 9.49 -36.11
N LYS A 166 -26.91 9.04 -35.90
CA LYS A 166 -25.96 8.68 -36.99
C LYS A 166 -24.73 7.99 -36.41
N ARG A 167 -24.56 6.69 -36.70
CA ARG A 167 -23.30 5.96 -36.44
C ARG A 167 -22.21 6.57 -37.32
N ARG A 168 -21.33 7.36 -36.72
CA ARG A 168 -20.07 7.77 -37.36
C ARG A 168 -19.11 6.59 -37.22
N ASN A 169 -18.87 5.91 -38.34
CA ASN A 169 -17.83 4.89 -38.45
C ASN A 169 -16.47 5.58 -38.38
N THR A 170 -15.93 5.78 -37.18
CA THR A 170 -14.50 6.08 -37.01
C THR A 170 -13.74 4.77 -37.05
N ARG A 171 -13.02 4.52 -38.16
CA ARG A 171 -12.00 3.46 -38.23
C ARG A 171 -11.02 3.69 -37.07
N PRO A 172 -10.65 2.67 -36.28
CA PRO A 172 -9.59 2.82 -35.30
C PRO A 172 -8.31 3.24 -36.04
N SER A 173 -7.75 4.38 -35.65
CA SER A 173 -6.46 4.83 -36.17
C SER A 173 -5.38 3.83 -35.73
N GLU A 174 -4.69 3.19 -36.67
CA GLU A 174 -3.57 2.25 -36.41
C GLU A 174 -2.47 2.89 -35.54
N TYR A 175 -2.36 4.23 -35.56
CA TYR A 175 -1.50 5.00 -34.67
C TYR A 175 -1.90 4.91 -33.19
N SER A 176 -3.20 4.84 -32.89
CA SER A 176 -3.71 4.65 -31.53
C SER A 176 -3.39 3.26 -30.99
N ASP A 177 -3.42 2.26 -31.87
CA ASP A 177 -3.13 0.86 -31.54
C ASP A 177 -1.63 0.65 -31.26
N GLY A 178 -0.75 1.28 -32.06
CA GLY A 178 0.70 1.29 -31.80
C GLY A 178 1.07 1.93 -30.46
N MET A 179 0.49 3.08 -30.13
CA MET A 179 0.75 3.74 -28.84
C MET A 179 0.20 2.94 -27.65
N ALA A 180 -1.01 2.38 -27.77
CA ALA A 180 -1.58 1.51 -26.74
C ALA A 180 -0.72 0.26 -26.49
N ARG A 181 -0.19 -0.37 -27.55
CA ARG A 181 0.74 -1.50 -27.45
C ARG A 181 2.05 -1.12 -26.75
N LEU A 182 2.63 0.03 -27.09
CA LEU A 182 3.86 0.51 -26.45
C LEU A 182 3.64 0.85 -24.97
N THR A 183 2.55 1.52 -24.62
CA THR A 183 2.19 1.81 -23.22
C THR A 183 1.95 0.52 -22.44
N GLY A 184 1.22 -0.45 -22.99
CA GLY A 184 1.00 -1.75 -22.36
C GLY A 184 2.30 -2.54 -22.15
N CYS A 185 3.25 -2.47 -23.10
CA CYS A 185 4.57 -3.09 -22.94
C CYS A 185 5.35 -2.48 -21.77
N VAL A 186 5.35 -1.15 -21.64
CA VAL A 186 6.04 -0.45 -20.54
C VAL A 186 5.42 -0.78 -19.18
N GLU A 187 4.09 -0.85 -19.09
CA GLU A 187 3.40 -1.26 -17.85
C GLU A 187 3.74 -2.71 -17.46
N MET A 188 3.79 -3.62 -18.43
CA MET A 188 4.13 -5.03 -18.18
C MET A 188 5.56 -5.20 -17.70
N VAL A 189 6.52 -4.46 -18.27
CA VAL A 189 7.93 -4.47 -17.81
C VAL A 189 8.03 -3.96 -16.39
N PHE A 190 7.34 -2.87 -16.06
CA PHE A 190 7.32 -2.32 -14.69
C PHE A 190 6.75 -3.32 -13.68
N VAL A 191 5.61 -3.94 -14.00
CA VAL A 191 4.99 -4.96 -13.15
C VAL A 191 5.95 -6.14 -12.93
N ALA A 192 6.58 -6.64 -13.99
CA ALA A 192 7.54 -7.74 -13.89
C ALA A 192 8.76 -7.38 -13.03
N GLU A 193 9.24 -6.14 -13.11
CA GLU A 193 10.35 -5.67 -12.28
C GLU A 193 9.98 -5.66 -10.79
N VAL A 194 8.78 -5.16 -10.46
CA VAL A 194 8.24 -5.19 -9.09
C VAL A 194 8.04 -6.62 -8.61
N GLU A 195 7.42 -7.49 -9.41
CA GLU A 195 7.20 -8.89 -9.06
C GLU A 195 8.51 -9.62 -8.78
N ARG A 196 9.52 -9.45 -9.64
CA ARG A 196 10.84 -10.06 -9.48
C ARG A 196 11.53 -9.60 -8.20
N PHE A 197 11.47 -8.30 -7.90
CA PHE A 197 12.02 -7.76 -6.66
C PHE A 197 11.33 -8.39 -5.45
N LEU A 198 10.00 -8.37 -5.42
CA LEU A 198 9.23 -8.91 -4.31
C LEU A 198 9.47 -10.42 -4.10
N GLN A 199 9.64 -11.20 -5.16
CA GLN A 199 9.97 -12.63 -5.09
C GLN A 199 11.38 -12.92 -4.58
N THR A 200 12.33 -12.03 -4.82
CA THR A 200 13.74 -12.25 -4.43
C THR A 200 14.00 -11.82 -2.99
N GLU A 201 13.30 -10.77 -2.53
CA GLU A 201 13.63 -10.07 -1.28
C GLU A 201 12.60 -10.27 -0.17
N LEU A 202 11.36 -10.67 -0.53
CA LEU A 202 10.18 -10.50 0.31
C LEU A 202 9.14 -11.63 0.18
N LEU A 203 9.45 -12.76 -0.47
CA LEU A 203 8.66 -14.00 -0.46
C LEU A 203 9.57 -15.17 -0.09
#